data_AF-A0A562S235-F1
#
_entry.id   AF-A0A562S235-F1
#
_cell.length_a   1.000
_cell.length_b   1.000
_cell.length_c   1.000
_cell.angle_alpha   90.00
_cell.angle_beta   90.00
_cell.angle_gamma   90.00
#
_symmetry.space_group_name_H-M   'P 1'
#
loop_
_entity.id
_entity.type
_entity.pdbx_description
1 polymer ?
#
loop_
_entity_poly.entity_id
_entity_poly.type
_entity_poly.pdbx_seq_one_letter_code
_entity_poly.pdbx_strand_id
1 'polypeptide(L)'
;MKKKRISLAIGIFLFFSASSILLSGCNATEGLSDDNSKEARIEKGLMALDRGNYAEAEKVFENLVQSHPTDQQIRSYHASAIAGGAGMDVFNFMETLDYLDKKGTDNNDTIELIGRTLTRSSGQPKITKNEIGRKILSFEKAMNTLLELTGNNYLTWINAGTNIKAMQSKTYASNTQKNPASPTLLLADAFIKLNDDQKIQIGLIALNHAVLVIGDIIMEDLTLDSLILTEKEIRDLYAHQSYQVNFSHIVDFLKEDKILEKLSFDIAIANQTVEAILRMMNIGEQQNHQIKDAFNTFMEALDNGRGGGTKGDGFIERGELEYYLSNL
;
A
#
# COMPACT_ATOMS: atom_id res chain seq x y z
N MET A 1 -25.68 -0.53 -17.33
CA MET A 1 -24.57 -1.27 -16.69
C MET A 1 -24.03 -0.59 -15.40
N LYS A 2 -24.88 0.03 -14.55
CA LYS A 2 -24.42 0.77 -13.35
C LYS A 2 -24.32 -0.05 -12.04
N LYS A 3 -24.80 -1.31 -12.01
CA LYS A 3 -24.93 -2.10 -10.76
C LYS A 3 -23.68 -2.90 -10.33
N LYS A 4 -22.62 -3.00 -11.14
CA LYS A 4 -21.47 -3.88 -10.82
C LYS A 4 -20.41 -3.23 -9.93
N ARG A 5 -20.42 -1.91 -9.74
CA ARG A 5 -19.27 -1.15 -9.20
C ARG A 5 -19.35 -0.79 -7.71
N ILE A 6 -20.52 -0.93 -7.07
CA ILE A 6 -20.80 -0.79 -5.62
C ILE A 6 -19.98 -1.76 -4.73
N SER A 7 -19.25 -2.65 -5.37
CA SER A 7 -18.79 -3.90 -4.81
C SER A 7 -17.40 -3.87 -4.19
N LEU A 8 -16.53 -2.94 -4.61
CA LEU A 8 -15.15 -2.86 -4.14
C LEU A 8 -15.05 -2.30 -2.72
N ALA A 9 -15.81 -1.24 -2.42
CA ALA A 9 -15.91 -0.67 -1.07
C ALA A 9 -16.51 -1.66 -0.07
N ILE A 10 -17.53 -2.43 -0.49
CA ILE A 10 -18.16 -3.48 0.35
C ILE A 10 -17.23 -4.67 0.59
N GLY A 11 -16.41 -5.04 -0.40
CA GLY A 11 -15.43 -6.11 -0.25
C GLY A 11 -14.31 -5.77 0.75
N ILE A 12 -13.87 -4.51 0.79
CA ILE A 12 -12.94 -4.00 1.79
C ILE A 12 -13.62 -3.92 3.18
N PHE A 13 -14.89 -3.53 3.24
CA PHE A 13 -15.69 -3.39 4.45
C PHE A 13 -15.90 -4.72 5.22
N LEU A 14 -16.12 -5.85 4.52
CA LEU A 14 -16.33 -7.16 5.15
C LEU A 14 -15.06 -7.79 5.73
N PHE A 15 -13.88 -7.26 5.40
CA PHE A 15 -12.61 -7.83 5.83
C PHE A 15 -12.10 -7.27 7.17
N PHE A 16 -12.33 -5.98 7.42
CA PHE A 16 -11.81 -5.31 8.62
C PHE A 16 -12.58 -5.64 9.91
N SER A 17 -13.83 -6.12 9.84
CA SER A 17 -14.55 -6.58 11.02
C SER A 17 -13.96 -7.88 11.63
N ALA A 18 -13.14 -8.61 10.88
CA ALA A 18 -12.41 -9.78 11.39
C ALA A 18 -11.07 -9.39 12.07
N SER A 19 -10.48 -8.25 11.71
CA SER A 19 -9.23 -7.74 12.30
C SER A 19 -9.42 -7.11 13.67
N SER A 20 -10.66 -6.77 14.04
CA SER A 20 -11.03 -6.25 15.38
C SER A 20 -10.84 -7.27 16.51
N ILE A 21 -10.44 -8.51 16.20
CA ILE A 21 -10.23 -9.59 17.17
C ILE A 21 -8.88 -9.47 17.90
N LEU A 22 -7.95 -8.60 17.46
CA LEU A 22 -6.66 -8.40 18.15
C LEU A 22 -6.75 -7.61 19.47
N LEU A 23 -7.94 -7.16 19.90
CA LEU A 23 -8.13 -6.38 21.14
C LEU A 23 -8.89 -7.12 22.26
N SER A 24 -9.27 -8.38 22.06
CA SER A 24 -10.02 -9.16 23.06
C SER A 24 -9.11 -10.03 23.95
N GLY A 25 -8.12 -9.40 24.58
CA GLY A 25 -7.16 -10.07 25.48
C GLY A 25 -6.98 -9.36 26.82
N CYS A 26 -8.05 -8.77 27.37
CA CYS A 26 -8.02 -8.11 28.68
C CYS A 26 -8.13 -9.16 29.80
N ASN A 27 -7.01 -9.70 30.25
CA ASN A 27 -6.91 -10.30 31.59
C ASN A 27 -6.19 -9.30 32.48
N ALA A 28 -6.99 -8.51 33.20
CA ALA A 28 -6.54 -7.70 34.32
C ALA A 28 -5.99 -8.62 35.43
N THR A 29 -4.68 -8.87 35.43
CA THR A 29 -3.96 -9.37 36.59
C THR A 29 -3.35 -8.19 37.33
N GLU A 30 -4.09 -7.71 38.33
CA GLU A 30 -3.57 -6.89 39.41
C GLU A 30 -2.48 -7.68 40.17
N GLY A 31 -1.28 -7.12 40.25
CA GLY A 31 -0.24 -7.63 41.15
C GLY A 31 1.18 -7.38 40.68
N LEU A 32 1.81 -6.31 41.21
CA LEU A 32 3.26 -6.05 41.14
C LEU A 32 3.81 -5.94 39.72
N SER A 33 3.40 -4.87 39.00
CA SER A 33 3.85 -4.57 37.65
C SER A 33 5.34 -4.26 37.61
N ASP A 34 6.14 -5.20 37.10
CA ASP A 34 7.43 -4.86 36.50
C ASP A 34 7.14 -4.10 35.21
N ASP A 35 7.04 -2.77 35.33
CA ASP A 35 6.76 -1.82 34.24
C ASP A 35 7.78 -1.93 33.07
N ASN A 36 8.86 -2.70 33.25
CA ASN A 36 9.88 -2.96 32.24
C ASN A 36 9.75 -4.31 31.53
N SER A 37 8.78 -5.14 31.88
CA SER A 37 8.53 -6.41 31.18
C SER A 37 8.24 -6.17 29.69
N LYS A 38 8.51 -7.19 28.86
CA LYS A 38 8.25 -7.13 27.42
C LYS A 38 6.76 -6.85 27.16
N GLU A 39 5.89 -7.52 27.90
CA GLU A 39 4.44 -7.45 27.79
C GLU A 39 3.92 -6.06 28.17
N ALA A 40 4.38 -5.48 29.28
CA ALA A 40 4.00 -4.13 29.70
C ALA A 40 4.42 -3.08 28.65
N ARG A 41 5.58 -3.26 28.02
CA ARG A 41 6.05 -2.37 26.94
C ARG A 41 5.23 -2.55 25.66
N ILE A 42 4.82 -3.77 25.31
CA ILE A 42 3.90 -4.01 24.20
C ILE A 42 2.58 -3.31 24.46
N GLU A 43 1.98 -3.51 25.64
CA GLU A 43 0.72 -2.86 26.03
C GLU A 43 0.83 -1.33 25.95
N LYS A 44 1.91 -0.74 26.47
CA LYS A 44 2.16 0.70 26.35
C LYS A 44 2.21 1.17 24.89
N GLY A 45 2.91 0.43 24.02
CA GLY A 45 2.97 0.75 22.60
C GLY A 45 1.61 0.66 21.91
N LEU A 46 0.80 -0.36 22.26
CA LEU A 46 -0.55 -0.54 21.74
C LEU A 46 -1.50 0.56 22.23
N MET A 47 -1.44 0.95 23.50
CA MET A 47 -2.19 2.10 24.02
C MET A 47 -1.82 3.40 23.30
N ALA A 48 -0.54 3.58 22.95
CA ALA A 48 -0.12 4.75 22.18
C ALA A 48 -0.67 4.71 20.74
N LEU A 49 -0.69 3.54 20.08
CA LEU A 49 -1.35 3.36 18.78
C LEU A 49 -2.85 3.67 18.83
N ASP A 50 -3.54 3.13 19.82
CA ASP A 50 -4.99 3.32 20.03
C ASP A 50 -5.36 4.80 20.21
N ARG A 51 -4.49 5.57 20.90
CA ARG A 51 -4.65 7.02 21.08
C ARG A 51 -4.18 7.85 19.87
N GLY A 52 -3.73 7.22 18.79
CA GLY A 52 -3.13 7.90 17.65
C GLY A 52 -1.80 8.61 17.95
N ASN A 53 -1.15 8.30 19.08
CA ASN A 53 0.18 8.81 19.43
C ASN A 53 1.29 7.98 18.78
N TYR A 54 1.36 8.05 17.45
CA TYR A 54 2.26 7.22 16.66
C TYR A 54 3.75 7.46 16.95
N ALA A 55 4.14 8.68 17.33
CA ALA A 55 5.52 8.98 17.70
C ALA A 55 5.94 8.26 18.98
N GLU A 56 5.05 8.20 19.99
CA GLU A 56 5.31 7.41 21.19
C GLU A 56 5.29 5.91 20.89
N ALA A 57 4.33 5.44 20.10
CA ALA A 57 4.25 4.04 19.70
C ALA A 57 5.50 3.59 18.96
N GLU A 58 5.98 4.36 17.97
CA GLU A 58 7.18 4.07 17.19
C GLU A 58 8.39 3.96 18.13
N LYS A 59 8.58 4.93 19.03
CA LYS A 59 9.67 4.90 20.01
C LYS A 59 9.61 3.65 20.90
N VAL A 60 8.42 3.27 21.37
CA VAL A 60 8.26 2.07 22.22
C VAL A 60 8.61 0.81 21.43
N PHE A 61 8.07 0.65 20.22
CA PHE A 61 8.26 -0.54 19.40
C PHE A 61 9.66 -0.63 18.80
N GLU A 62 10.31 0.49 18.45
CA GLU A 62 11.70 0.51 18.01
C GLU A 62 12.63 -0.09 19.08
N ASN A 63 12.48 0.35 20.34
CA ASN A 63 13.24 -0.20 21.46
C ASN A 63 12.92 -1.69 21.71
N LEU A 64 11.71 -2.14 21.39
CA LEU A 64 11.32 -3.55 21.49
C LEU A 64 11.94 -4.38 20.35
N VAL A 65 11.97 -3.87 19.11
CA VAL A 65 12.63 -4.51 17.96
C VAL A 65 14.12 -4.68 18.23
N GLN A 66 14.79 -3.67 18.81
CA GLN A 66 16.21 -3.76 19.15
C GLN A 66 16.52 -4.87 20.16
N SER A 67 15.64 -5.07 21.15
CA SER A 67 15.80 -6.09 22.18
C SER A 67 15.27 -7.47 21.78
N HIS A 68 14.36 -7.53 20.82
CA HIS A 68 13.71 -8.75 20.33
C HIS A 68 13.66 -8.77 18.79
N PRO A 69 14.82 -8.81 18.11
CA PRO A 69 14.90 -8.58 16.67
C PRO A 69 14.25 -9.67 15.82
N THR A 70 13.91 -10.83 16.38
CA THR A 70 13.23 -11.93 15.68
C THR A 70 11.74 -12.01 15.98
N ASP A 71 11.22 -11.17 16.88
CA ASP A 71 9.81 -11.17 17.24
C ASP A 71 8.98 -10.51 16.12
N GLN A 72 8.21 -11.34 15.42
CA GLN A 72 7.45 -10.91 14.26
C GLN A 72 6.31 -9.96 14.63
N GLN A 73 5.68 -10.17 15.78
CA GLN A 73 4.55 -9.38 16.24
C GLN A 73 4.98 -7.97 16.62
N ILE A 74 6.09 -7.84 17.35
CA ILE A 74 6.68 -6.54 17.69
C ILE A 74 7.04 -5.74 16.42
N ARG A 75 7.59 -6.40 15.40
CA ARG A 75 7.91 -5.75 14.12
C ARG A 75 6.66 -5.30 13.36
N SER A 76 5.60 -6.11 13.35
CA SER A 76 4.31 -5.69 12.80
C SER A 76 3.77 -4.44 13.49
N TYR A 77 3.84 -4.38 14.82
CA TYR A 77 3.43 -3.19 15.57
C TYR A 77 4.32 -1.97 15.29
N HIS A 78 5.63 -2.17 15.16
CA HIS A 78 6.55 -1.10 14.76
C HIS A 78 6.19 -0.55 13.37
N ALA A 79 5.96 -1.43 12.38
CA ALA A 79 5.53 -1.02 11.04
C ALA A 79 4.19 -0.26 11.07
N SER A 80 3.23 -0.68 11.90
CA SER A 80 1.96 0.04 12.10
C SER A 80 2.18 1.42 12.68
N ALA A 81 3.07 1.58 13.66
CA ALA A 81 3.38 2.87 14.26
C ALA A 81 4.00 3.84 13.24
N ILE A 82 4.96 3.36 12.45
CA ILE A 82 5.58 4.15 11.37
C ILE A 82 4.52 4.58 10.34
N ALA A 83 3.72 3.63 9.84
CA ALA A 83 2.68 3.92 8.85
C ALA A 83 1.59 4.87 9.39
N GLY A 84 1.19 4.70 10.64
CA GLY A 84 0.25 5.58 11.33
C GLY A 84 0.78 7.00 11.50
N GLY A 85 2.08 7.15 11.79
CA GLY A 85 2.78 8.44 11.81
C GLY A 85 2.78 9.13 10.45
N ALA A 86 2.77 8.36 9.35
CA ALA A 86 2.60 8.85 7.99
C ALA A 86 1.14 9.20 7.62
N GLY A 87 0.18 8.98 8.52
CA GLY A 87 -1.24 9.27 8.30
C GLY A 87 -2.09 8.07 7.90
N MET A 88 -1.51 6.86 7.78
CA MET A 88 -2.28 5.64 7.57
C MET A 88 -2.91 5.18 8.88
N ASP A 89 -4.09 5.72 9.17
CA ASP A 89 -4.91 5.33 10.31
C ASP A 89 -6.10 4.48 9.82
N VAL A 90 -6.20 3.24 10.31
CA VAL A 90 -7.28 2.31 9.93
C VAL A 90 -8.65 2.85 10.33
N PHE A 91 -8.76 3.55 11.46
CA PHE A 91 -10.03 4.17 11.87
C PHE A 91 -10.44 5.28 10.89
N ASN A 92 -9.49 6.15 10.53
CA ASN A 92 -9.72 7.19 9.53
C ASN A 92 -10.07 6.61 8.15
N PHE A 93 -9.47 5.48 7.78
CA PHE A 93 -9.80 4.78 6.55
C PHE A 93 -11.26 4.29 6.55
N MET A 94 -11.74 3.71 7.65
CA MET A 94 -13.13 3.25 7.78
C MET A 94 -14.13 4.41 7.78
N GLU A 95 -13.82 5.51 8.48
CA GLU A 95 -14.63 6.73 8.44
C GLU A 95 -14.68 7.33 7.02
N THR A 96 -13.56 7.31 6.31
CA THR A 96 -13.48 7.79 4.92
C THR A 96 -14.31 6.91 3.98
N LEU A 97 -14.27 5.58 4.15
CA LEU A 97 -15.11 4.65 3.40
C LEU A 97 -16.60 4.93 3.62
N ASP A 98 -17.03 5.06 4.87
CA ASP A 98 -18.43 5.38 5.22
C ASP A 98 -18.87 6.73 4.65
N TYR A 99 -17.99 7.73 4.69
CA TYR A 99 -18.24 9.04 4.07
C TYR A 99 -18.45 8.94 2.55
N LEU A 100 -17.59 8.20 1.83
CA LEU A 100 -17.69 8.05 0.39
C LEU A 100 -18.93 7.24 -0.02
N ASP A 101 -19.26 6.18 0.72
CA ASP A 101 -20.47 5.38 0.49
C ASP A 101 -21.74 6.24 0.61
N LYS A 102 -21.83 7.06 1.67
CA LYS A 102 -22.96 7.98 1.89
C LYS A 102 -23.09 9.06 0.81
N LYS A 103 -21.98 9.50 0.22
CA LYS A 103 -21.96 10.54 -0.82
C LYS A 103 -22.40 9.99 -2.18
N GLY A 104 -22.50 8.66 -2.34
CA GLY A 104 -22.97 8.03 -3.57
C GLY A 104 -22.08 8.33 -4.78
N THR A 105 -20.79 8.51 -4.55
CA THR A 105 -19.83 8.92 -5.58
C THR A 105 -19.63 7.83 -6.64
N ASP A 106 -19.26 8.27 -7.84
CA ASP A 106 -19.19 7.44 -9.04
C ASP A 106 -17.95 6.52 -9.07
N ASN A 107 -17.82 5.58 -8.13
CA ASN A 107 -16.95 4.39 -8.15
C ASN A 107 -15.46 4.52 -8.58
N ASN A 108 -14.89 5.72 -8.74
CA ASN A 108 -13.49 5.95 -9.16
C ASN A 108 -12.80 6.88 -8.15
N ASP A 109 -12.97 6.57 -6.86
CA ASP A 109 -12.54 7.45 -5.78
C ASP A 109 -11.38 6.84 -4.99
N THR A 110 -10.60 5.92 -5.57
CA THR A 110 -9.48 5.28 -4.84
C THR A 110 -8.43 6.32 -4.45
N ILE A 111 -8.09 7.25 -5.35
CA ILE A 111 -7.19 8.36 -5.04
C ILE A 111 -7.81 9.30 -4.01
N GLU A 112 -9.11 9.58 -4.07
CA GLU A 112 -9.79 10.43 -3.08
C GLU A 112 -9.84 9.76 -1.69
N LEU A 113 -10.17 8.48 -1.62
CA LEU A 113 -10.17 7.67 -0.40
C LEU A 113 -8.81 7.71 0.29
N ILE A 114 -7.75 7.41 -0.46
CA ILE A 114 -6.39 7.42 0.07
C ILE A 114 -5.97 8.85 0.42
N GLY A 115 -6.26 9.83 -0.44
CA GLY A 115 -5.97 11.23 -0.19
C GLY A 115 -6.60 11.75 1.11
N ARG A 116 -7.87 11.44 1.35
CA ARG A 116 -8.58 11.79 2.60
C ARG A 116 -8.00 11.06 3.80
N THR A 117 -7.69 9.77 3.65
CA THR A 117 -7.06 8.97 4.70
C THR A 117 -5.71 9.59 5.12
N LEU A 118 -4.88 9.96 4.15
CA LEU A 118 -3.52 10.47 4.41
C LEU A 118 -3.48 11.91 4.92
N THR A 119 -4.46 12.74 4.55
CA THR A 119 -4.50 14.16 4.93
C THR A 119 -5.29 14.41 6.22
N ARG A 120 -6.11 13.45 6.68
CA ARG A 120 -7.02 13.60 7.83
C ARG A 120 -7.92 14.85 7.72
N SER A 121 -8.16 15.29 6.49
CA SER A 121 -8.90 16.50 6.19
C SER A 121 -10.37 16.15 5.97
N SER A 122 -11.26 16.76 6.75
CA SER A 122 -12.70 16.76 6.46
C SER A 122 -13.05 17.58 5.21
N GLY A 123 -12.12 18.42 4.74
CA GLY A 123 -12.24 19.24 3.54
C GLY A 123 -11.72 18.54 2.28
N GLN A 124 -11.03 19.29 1.42
CA GLN A 124 -10.32 18.71 0.28
C GLN A 124 -9.05 17.98 0.77
N PRO A 125 -8.70 16.82 0.19
CA PRO A 125 -7.48 16.09 0.53
C PRO A 125 -6.25 16.75 -0.10
N LYS A 126 -5.97 17.99 0.30
CA LYS A 126 -4.83 18.77 -0.16
C LYS A 126 -3.57 18.34 0.59
N ILE A 127 -2.50 18.07 -0.15
CA ILE A 127 -1.20 17.66 0.38
C ILE A 127 -0.09 18.48 -0.28
N THR A 128 0.95 18.85 0.48
CA THR A 128 2.12 19.55 -0.04
C THR A 128 3.20 18.59 -0.53
N LYS A 129 4.10 19.06 -1.42
CA LYS A 129 5.24 18.28 -1.90
C LYS A 129 6.13 17.75 -0.77
N ASN A 130 6.41 18.59 0.22
CA ASN A 130 7.18 18.20 1.41
C ASN A 130 6.46 17.14 2.26
N GLU A 131 5.13 17.19 2.36
CA GLU A 131 4.37 16.15 3.04
C GLU A 131 4.39 14.82 2.29
N ILE A 132 4.28 14.84 0.96
CA ILE A 132 4.40 13.64 0.13
C ILE A 132 5.76 12.98 0.34
N GLY A 133 6.86 13.71 0.20
CA GLY A 133 8.21 13.16 0.39
C GLY A 133 8.42 12.52 1.77
N ARG A 134 7.97 13.18 2.86
CA ARG A 134 8.07 12.61 4.22
C ARG A 134 7.23 11.34 4.41
N LYS A 135 6.03 11.30 3.83
CA LYS A 135 5.14 10.13 3.94
C LYS A 135 5.65 8.95 3.11
N ILE A 136 6.20 9.20 1.92
CA ILE A 136 6.89 8.19 1.10
C ILE A 136 7.98 7.51 1.92
N LEU A 137 8.92 8.28 2.48
CA LEU A 137 10.01 7.73 3.30
C LEU A 137 9.51 6.92 4.50
N SER A 138 8.42 7.36 5.12
CA SER A 138 7.82 6.64 6.25
C SER A 138 7.21 5.31 5.80
N PHE A 139 6.50 5.27 4.68
CA PHE A 139 5.95 4.02 4.15
C PHE A 139 7.03 3.06 3.65
N GLU A 140 8.10 3.55 3.02
CA GLU A 140 9.27 2.73 2.68
C GLU A 140 9.89 2.10 3.94
N LYS A 141 10.04 2.87 5.02
CA LYS A 141 10.53 2.35 6.32
C LYS A 141 9.58 1.29 6.90
N ALA A 142 8.27 1.52 6.84
CA ALA A 142 7.27 0.57 7.34
C ALA A 142 7.27 -0.73 6.52
N MET A 143 7.28 -0.65 5.18
CA MET A 143 7.40 -1.81 4.30
C MET A 143 8.70 -2.55 4.53
N ASN A 144 9.83 -1.85 4.66
CA ASN A 144 11.11 -2.48 4.98
C ASN A 144 11.06 -3.26 6.30
N THR A 145 10.46 -2.68 7.34
CA THR A 145 10.29 -3.32 8.66
C THR A 145 9.55 -4.67 8.56
N LEU A 146 8.54 -4.76 7.70
CA LEU A 146 7.80 -5.99 7.43
C LEU A 146 8.59 -6.96 6.54
N LEU A 147 9.25 -6.46 5.49
CA LEU A 147 10.04 -7.30 4.58
C LEU A 147 11.24 -7.95 5.27
N GLU A 148 11.82 -7.31 6.29
CA GLU A 148 12.89 -7.90 7.11
C GLU A 148 12.47 -9.22 7.77
N LEU A 149 11.18 -9.42 8.07
CA LEU A 149 10.63 -10.69 8.58
C LEU A 149 10.86 -11.85 7.61
N THR A 150 11.00 -11.54 6.33
CA THR A 150 11.16 -12.51 5.25
C THR A 150 12.64 -12.78 4.93
N GLY A 151 13.56 -12.06 5.60
CA GLY A 151 14.99 -12.03 5.29
C GLY A 151 15.34 -11.15 4.09
N ASN A 152 14.45 -10.26 3.68
CA ASN A 152 14.63 -9.35 2.54
C ASN A 152 14.59 -7.88 3.01
N ASN A 153 14.95 -6.94 2.14
CA ASN A 153 14.89 -5.50 2.42
C ASN A 153 14.26 -4.78 1.21
N TYR A 154 13.48 -3.74 1.47
CA TYR A 154 12.81 -2.92 0.44
C TYR A 154 13.79 -2.40 -0.63
N LEU A 155 14.93 -1.81 -0.20
CA LEU A 155 15.92 -1.24 -1.10
C LEU A 155 16.59 -2.31 -1.99
N THR A 156 16.72 -3.54 -1.51
CA THR A 156 17.24 -4.64 -2.34
C THR A 156 16.32 -4.89 -3.54
N TRP A 157 15.00 -4.80 -3.35
CA TRP A 157 14.03 -4.97 -4.42
C TRP A 157 14.04 -3.82 -5.41
N ILE A 158 13.98 -2.58 -4.93
CA ILE A 158 14.02 -1.39 -5.78
C ILE A 158 15.33 -1.33 -6.58
N ASN A 159 16.45 -1.70 -5.96
CA ASN A 159 17.74 -1.73 -6.66
C ASN A 159 17.87 -2.86 -7.68
N ALA A 160 17.07 -3.91 -7.56
CA ALA A 160 17.10 -5.04 -8.48
C ALA A 160 16.39 -4.77 -9.81
N GLY A 161 15.62 -3.67 -9.95
CA GLY A 161 15.07 -3.08 -11.19
C GLY A 161 14.37 -4.05 -12.17
N THR A 162 15.14 -4.90 -12.83
CA THR A 162 14.72 -5.89 -13.84
C THR A 162 14.08 -7.16 -13.26
N ASN A 163 14.26 -7.45 -11.96
CA ASN A 163 13.71 -8.68 -11.36
C ASN A 163 12.18 -8.63 -11.10
N ILE A 164 11.53 -7.46 -11.13
CA ILE A 164 10.06 -7.33 -10.91
C ILE A 164 9.26 -7.97 -12.05
N LYS A 165 9.68 -7.78 -13.30
CA LYS A 165 9.07 -8.44 -14.47
C LYS A 165 9.10 -9.97 -14.37
N ALA A 166 10.09 -10.55 -13.69
CA ALA A 166 10.20 -12.00 -13.49
C ALA A 166 9.32 -12.53 -12.34
N MET A 167 8.76 -11.67 -11.48
CA MET A 167 7.96 -12.07 -10.32
C MET A 167 6.51 -12.41 -10.69
N GLN A 168 5.93 -11.77 -11.71
CA GLN A 168 4.51 -11.95 -12.06
C GLN A 168 4.26 -13.02 -13.13
N SER A 169 5.23 -13.26 -14.02
CA SER A 169 5.13 -14.28 -15.07
C SER A 169 5.14 -15.73 -14.57
N LYS A 170 5.51 -15.96 -13.29
CA LYS A 170 5.42 -17.26 -12.61
C LYS A 170 4.13 -17.44 -11.81
N THR A 171 3.06 -16.80 -12.24
CA THR A 171 1.72 -17.20 -11.82
C THR A 171 1.43 -18.62 -12.35
N TYR A 172 1.61 -19.62 -11.48
CA TYR A 172 0.93 -20.92 -11.54
C TYR A 172 1.13 -21.84 -12.77
N ALA A 173 2.28 -21.83 -13.43
CA ALA A 173 2.66 -23.00 -14.24
C ALA A 173 3.05 -24.17 -13.29
N SER A 174 2.08 -25.03 -13.04
CA SER A 174 2.16 -26.34 -12.39
C SER A 174 3.53 -27.02 -12.46
N ASN A 175 4.08 -27.41 -11.31
CA ASN A 175 4.87 -28.64 -11.09
C ASN A 175 6.07 -29.00 -11.99
N THR A 176 6.66 -28.10 -12.78
CA THR A 176 7.83 -28.44 -13.61
C THR A 176 9.14 -27.82 -13.11
N GLN A 177 9.94 -28.69 -12.50
CA GLN A 177 11.40 -28.62 -12.26
C GLN A 177 11.99 -27.32 -11.67
N LYS A 178 12.27 -27.42 -10.37
CA LYS A 178 13.25 -26.60 -9.64
C LYS A 178 14.60 -26.61 -10.35
N ASN A 179 14.92 -25.53 -11.06
CA ASN A 179 16.32 -25.19 -11.32
C ASN A 179 16.75 -24.19 -10.22
N PRO A 180 17.56 -24.62 -9.22
CA PRO A 180 17.84 -23.84 -8.01
C PRO A 180 18.89 -22.72 -8.19
N ALA A 181 19.30 -22.39 -9.42
CA ALA A 181 20.53 -21.61 -9.67
C ALA A 181 20.33 -20.13 -10.02
N SER A 182 19.11 -19.59 -9.97
CA SER A 182 18.92 -18.13 -10.04
C SER A 182 18.37 -17.64 -8.70
N PRO A 183 19.11 -16.83 -7.93
CA PRO A 183 18.60 -16.14 -6.74
C PRO A 183 17.68 -14.99 -7.19
N THR A 184 16.74 -15.29 -8.08
CA THR A 184 15.59 -14.43 -8.31
C THR A 184 14.79 -14.59 -7.02
N LEU A 185 15.05 -13.71 -6.05
CA LEU A 185 14.14 -13.45 -4.95
C LEU A 185 12.75 -13.34 -5.63
N LEU A 186 11.85 -14.27 -5.37
CA LEU A 186 10.47 -14.10 -5.81
C LEU A 186 9.76 -13.40 -4.65
N LEU A 187 9.14 -12.25 -4.93
CA LEU A 187 8.36 -11.52 -3.94
C LEU A 187 7.28 -12.43 -3.34
N ALA A 188 6.75 -13.37 -4.13
CA ALA A 188 5.88 -14.44 -3.67
C ALA A 188 6.50 -15.30 -2.55
N ASP A 189 7.77 -15.70 -2.66
CA ASP A 189 8.46 -16.48 -1.63
C ASP A 189 8.66 -15.67 -0.34
N ALA A 190 8.94 -14.38 -0.47
CA ALA A 190 8.98 -13.47 0.67
C ALA A 190 7.59 -13.37 1.34
N PHE A 191 6.54 -13.19 0.54
CA PHE A 191 5.15 -13.08 1.01
C PHE A 191 4.64 -14.35 1.68
N ILE A 192 5.08 -15.54 1.26
CA ILE A 192 4.72 -16.81 1.91
C ILE A 192 5.19 -16.83 3.38
N LYS A 193 6.28 -16.15 3.71
CA LYS A 193 6.81 -16.07 5.08
C LYS A 193 6.03 -15.11 5.99
N LEU A 194 5.20 -14.24 5.42
CA LEU A 194 4.34 -13.35 6.17
C LEU A 194 3.05 -14.10 6.60
N ASN A 195 2.59 -13.84 7.81
CA ASN A 195 1.24 -14.23 8.21
C ASN A 195 0.20 -13.36 7.46
N ASP A 196 -1.08 -13.70 7.54
CA ASP A 196 -2.06 -13.02 6.71
C ASP A 196 -2.32 -11.56 7.14
N ASP A 197 -2.25 -11.27 8.44
CA ASP A 197 -2.32 -9.89 8.96
C ASP A 197 -1.19 -9.02 8.39
N GLN A 198 0.04 -9.56 8.35
CA GLN A 198 1.21 -8.90 7.78
C GLN A 198 1.08 -8.67 6.28
N LYS A 199 0.49 -9.62 5.54
CA LYS A 199 0.21 -9.46 4.10
C LYS A 199 -0.78 -8.33 3.85
N ILE A 200 -1.86 -8.27 4.63
CA ILE A 200 -2.83 -7.17 4.55
C ILE A 200 -2.15 -5.84 4.87
N GLN A 201 -1.41 -5.81 5.98
CA GLN A 201 -0.72 -4.61 6.45
C GLN A 201 0.22 -4.04 5.38
N ILE A 202 1.11 -4.87 4.81
CA ILE A 202 2.05 -4.41 3.78
C ILE A 202 1.31 -4.00 2.50
N GLY A 203 0.21 -4.68 2.14
CA GLY A 203 -0.65 -4.32 1.01
C GLY A 203 -1.27 -2.95 1.13
N LEU A 204 -1.82 -2.64 2.30
CA LEU A 204 -2.41 -1.32 2.57
C LEU A 204 -1.35 -0.22 2.55
N ILE A 205 -0.17 -0.48 3.12
CA ILE A 205 0.97 0.46 3.08
C ILE A 205 1.37 0.72 1.62
N ALA A 206 1.52 -0.33 0.81
CA ALA A 206 1.88 -0.23 -0.60
C ALA A 206 0.86 0.56 -1.42
N LEU A 207 -0.45 0.36 -1.21
CA LEU A 207 -1.49 1.14 -1.90
C LEU A 207 -1.40 2.63 -1.58
N ASN A 208 -1.19 2.98 -0.31
CA ASN A 208 -1.01 4.37 0.11
C ASN A 208 0.29 4.96 -0.46
N HIS A 209 1.37 4.19 -0.46
CA HIS A 209 2.66 4.55 -1.04
C HIS A 209 2.53 4.81 -2.55
N ALA A 210 1.87 3.92 -3.30
CA ALA A 210 1.65 4.06 -4.74
C ALA A 210 0.92 5.37 -5.11
N VAL A 211 -0.13 5.73 -4.37
CA VAL A 211 -0.85 7.00 -4.59
C VAL A 211 0.02 8.22 -4.31
N LEU A 212 0.86 8.17 -3.26
CA LEU A 212 1.80 9.26 -2.99
C LEU A 212 2.89 9.36 -4.05
N VAL A 213 3.40 8.24 -4.55
CA VAL A 213 4.36 8.19 -5.66
C VAL A 213 3.75 8.79 -6.93
N ILE A 214 2.51 8.43 -7.28
CA ILE A 214 1.79 9.06 -8.40
C ILE A 214 1.63 10.57 -8.16
N GLY A 215 1.27 10.97 -6.94
CA GLY A 215 1.17 12.38 -6.58
C GLY A 215 2.50 13.14 -6.72
N ASP A 216 3.61 12.53 -6.34
CA ASP A 216 4.96 13.11 -6.48
C ASP A 216 5.35 13.30 -7.94
N ILE A 217 5.06 12.31 -8.79
CA ILE A 217 5.23 12.40 -10.26
C ILE A 217 4.44 13.56 -10.82
N ILE A 218 3.15 13.68 -10.47
CA ILE A 218 2.28 14.77 -10.96
C ILE A 218 2.80 16.14 -10.51
N MET A 219 3.23 16.26 -9.25
CA MET A 219 3.76 17.53 -8.74
C MET A 219 5.09 17.91 -9.39
N GLU A 220 5.95 16.94 -9.69
CA GLU A 220 7.19 17.20 -10.42
C GLU A 220 6.89 17.60 -11.88
N ASP A 221 6.04 16.82 -12.56
CA ASP A 221 5.64 17.04 -13.95
C ASP A 221 5.02 18.42 -14.18
N LEU A 222 4.16 18.86 -13.26
CA LEU A 222 3.43 20.11 -13.33
C LEU A 222 4.03 21.23 -12.49
N THR A 223 5.19 21.00 -11.85
CA THR A 223 5.88 21.95 -10.96
C THR A 223 4.99 22.54 -9.85
N LEU A 224 4.19 21.68 -9.20
CA LEU A 224 3.22 22.06 -8.16
C LEU A 224 3.83 22.00 -6.75
N ASP A 225 3.50 22.98 -5.90
CA ASP A 225 3.84 22.95 -4.47
C ASP A 225 2.86 22.09 -3.64
N SER A 226 1.65 21.91 -4.17
CA SER A 226 0.58 21.15 -3.50
C SER A 226 -0.39 20.56 -4.51
N LEU A 227 -0.97 19.42 -4.14
CA LEU A 227 -1.91 18.66 -4.96
C LEU A 227 -3.17 18.33 -4.15
N ILE A 228 -4.34 18.38 -4.77
CA ILE A 228 -5.56 17.80 -4.20
C ILE A 228 -5.65 16.37 -4.74
N LEU A 229 -5.48 15.38 -3.85
CA LEU A 229 -5.47 13.97 -4.21
C LEU A 229 -6.89 13.48 -4.52
N THR A 230 -7.39 13.82 -5.70
CA THR A 230 -8.64 13.30 -6.27
C THR A 230 -8.45 13.07 -7.76
N GLU A 231 -9.09 12.04 -8.32
CA GLU A 231 -9.01 11.79 -9.77
C GLU A 231 -9.58 12.96 -10.59
N LYS A 232 -10.63 13.61 -10.08
CA LYS A 232 -11.21 14.79 -10.72
C LYS A 232 -10.19 15.92 -10.83
N GLU A 233 -9.52 16.29 -9.74
CA GLU A 233 -8.55 17.39 -9.78
C GLU A 233 -7.36 17.04 -10.68
N ILE A 234 -6.86 15.81 -10.61
CA ILE A 234 -5.74 15.35 -11.46
C ILE A 234 -6.12 15.43 -12.95
N ARG A 235 -7.33 14.96 -13.29
CA ARG A 235 -7.88 15.07 -14.64
C ARG A 235 -8.02 16.54 -15.07
N ASP A 236 -8.54 17.39 -14.20
CA ASP A 236 -8.72 18.82 -14.47
C ASP A 236 -7.35 19.49 -14.70
N LEU A 237 -6.31 19.16 -13.93
CA LEU A 237 -4.95 19.68 -14.11
C LEU A 237 -4.38 19.38 -15.51
N TYR A 238 -4.54 18.16 -16.00
CA TYR A 238 -4.06 17.78 -17.33
C TYR A 238 -4.96 18.28 -18.47
N ALA A 239 -6.29 18.36 -18.26
CA ALA A 239 -7.22 18.85 -19.27
C ALA A 239 -7.02 20.33 -19.62
N HIS A 240 -6.75 21.19 -18.62
CA HIS A 240 -6.60 22.63 -18.83
C HIS A 240 -5.33 23.01 -19.61
N GLN A 241 -4.35 22.12 -19.63
CA GLN A 241 -3.06 22.42 -20.23
C GLN A 241 -3.07 22.25 -21.76
N SER A 242 -4.05 21.55 -22.38
CA SER A 242 -3.94 21.07 -23.77
C SER A 242 -2.69 20.21 -24.03
N TYR A 243 -1.98 19.83 -22.94
CA TYR A 243 -0.81 18.99 -22.96
C TYR A 243 -1.27 17.54 -22.91
N GLN A 244 -0.73 16.72 -23.79
CA GLN A 244 -0.71 15.28 -23.54
C GLN A 244 0.25 15.04 -22.37
N VAL A 245 -0.14 14.20 -21.41
CA VAL A 245 0.76 13.77 -20.33
C VAL A 245 2.02 13.23 -20.98
N ASN A 246 3.16 13.84 -20.69
CA ASN A 246 4.44 13.51 -21.29
C ASN A 246 5.55 13.82 -20.30
N PHE A 247 6.17 12.78 -19.78
CA PHE A 247 7.19 12.86 -18.74
C PHE A 247 8.59 13.07 -19.31
N SER A 248 8.72 13.58 -20.54
CA SER A 248 10.02 13.82 -21.19
C SER A 248 10.93 14.77 -20.41
N HIS A 249 10.37 15.75 -19.69
CA HIS A 249 11.14 16.69 -18.86
C HIS A 249 11.47 16.18 -17.45
N ILE A 250 10.82 15.11 -16.99
CA ILE A 250 11.08 14.50 -15.66
C ILE A 250 11.76 13.13 -15.76
N VAL A 251 12.33 12.77 -16.92
CA VAL A 251 12.98 11.46 -17.12
C VAL A 251 14.08 11.20 -16.11
N ASP A 252 14.87 12.21 -15.77
CA ASP A 252 15.96 12.06 -14.81
C ASP A 252 15.41 11.83 -13.40
N PHE A 253 14.38 12.58 -12.99
CA PHE A 253 13.65 12.34 -11.75
C PHE A 253 13.11 10.90 -11.65
N LEU A 254 12.46 10.41 -12.71
CA LEU A 254 11.94 9.04 -12.74
C LEU A 254 13.05 7.97 -12.59
N LYS A 255 14.25 8.23 -13.12
CA LYS A 255 15.40 7.30 -13.11
C LYS A 255 16.20 7.36 -11.82
N GLU A 256 16.55 8.55 -11.36
CA GLU A 256 17.42 8.76 -10.20
C GLU A 256 16.78 8.18 -8.93
N ASP A 257 15.48 8.43 -8.75
CA ASP A 257 14.73 7.97 -7.59
C ASP A 257 14.04 6.61 -7.80
N LYS A 258 14.24 5.97 -8.96
CA LYS A 258 13.67 4.65 -9.31
C LYS A 258 12.16 4.58 -9.08
N ILE A 259 11.48 5.63 -9.48
CA ILE A 259 10.10 5.90 -9.08
C ILE A 259 9.15 4.86 -9.69
N LEU A 260 9.40 4.47 -10.93
CA LEU A 260 8.61 3.45 -11.62
C LEU A 260 8.83 2.06 -11.02
N GLU A 261 10.04 1.75 -10.56
CA GLU A 261 10.34 0.51 -9.82
C GLU A 261 9.60 0.47 -8.50
N LYS A 262 9.54 1.59 -7.76
CA LYS A 262 8.75 1.71 -6.52
C LYS A 262 7.28 1.45 -6.79
N LEU A 263 6.70 2.13 -7.78
CA LEU A 263 5.30 1.95 -8.14
C LEU A 263 5.00 0.50 -8.56
N SER A 264 5.86 -0.09 -9.39
CA SER A 264 5.71 -1.49 -9.82
C SER A 264 5.77 -2.46 -8.65
N PHE A 265 6.67 -2.21 -7.69
CA PHE A 265 6.80 -3.01 -6.48
C PHE A 265 5.54 -2.92 -5.60
N ASP A 266 5.01 -1.72 -5.38
CA ASP A 266 3.79 -1.51 -4.60
C ASP A 266 2.60 -2.25 -5.19
N ILE A 267 2.47 -2.17 -6.51
CA ILE A 267 1.42 -2.82 -7.27
C ILE A 267 1.53 -4.36 -7.16
N ALA A 268 2.75 -4.90 -7.24
CA ALA A 268 2.98 -6.32 -7.04
C ALA A 268 2.59 -6.77 -5.62
N ILE A 269 2.91 -5.96 -4.59
CA ILE A 269 2.49 -6.19 -3.20
C ILE A 269 0.95 -6.16 -3.07
N ALA A 270 0.29 -5.17 -3.66
CA ALA A 270 -1.16 -5.05 -3.61
C ALA A 270 -1.84 -6.27 -4.22
N ASN A 271 -1.33 -6.77 -5.35
CA ASN A 271 -1.82 -8.00 -5.99
C ASN A 271 -1.71 -9.21 -5.05
N GLN A 272 -0.54 -9.43 -4.43
CA GLN A 272 -0.35 -10.52 -3.46
C GLN A 272 -1.29 -10.41 -2.25
N THR A 273 -1.62 -9.19 -1.85
CA THR A 273 -2.53 -8.90 -0.75
C THR A 273 -3.97 -9.26 -1.10
N VAL A 274 -4.42 -8.89 -2.31
CA VAL A 274 -5.74 -9.30 -2.81
C VAL A 274 -5.84 -10.82 -2.82
N GLU A 275 -4.81 -11.52 -3.33
CA GLU A 275 -4.78 -12.99 -3.30
C GLU A 275 -4.81 -13.56 -1.89
N ALA A 276 -4.17 -12.92 -0.91
CA ALA A 276 -4.25 -13.33 0.50
C ALA A 276 -5.66 -13.17 1.06
N ILE A 277 -6.30 -12.02 0.82
CA ILE A 277 -7.68 -11.74 1.21
C ILE A 277 -8.62 -12.81 0.69
N LEU A 278 -8.55 -13.14 -0.59
CA LEU A 278 -9.41 -14.17 -1.20
C LEU A 278 -9.26 -15.54 -0.54
N ARG A 279 -8.02 -15.95 -0.21
CA ARG A 279 -7.76 -17.19 0.53
C ARG A 279 -8.37 -17.17 1.92
N MET A 280 -8.21 -16.07 2.66
CA MET A 280 -8.74 -15.94 4.03
C MET A 280 -10.27 -15.99 4.09
N MET A 281 -10.96 -15.43 3.08
CA MET A 281 -12.41 -15.47 3.05
C MET A 281 -12.96 -16.89 2.77
N ASN A 282 -12.09 -17.87 2.43
CA ASN A 282 -12.46 -19.21 2.00
C ASN A 282 -13.55 -19.20 0.90
N ILE A 283 -13.56 -18.13 0.10
CA ILE A 283 -14.51 -17.98 -0.99
C ILE A 283 -13.93 -18.81 -2.13
N GLY A 284 -14.56 -19.96 -2.42
CA GLY A 284 -14.13 -20.81 -3.52
C GLY A 284 -14.09 -20.04 -4.86
N GLU A 285 -13.25 -20.50 -5.78
CA GLU A 285 -12.91 -19.85 -7.07
C GLU A 285 -14.10 -19.41 -7.94
N GLN A 286 -15.32 -19.85 -7.65
CA GLN A 286 -16.53 -19.59 -8.45
C GLN A 286 -17.41 -18.44 -7.96
N GLN A 287 -17.19 -17.88 -6.76
CA GLN A 287 -17.93 -16.68 -6.36
C GLN A 287 -17.20 -15.44 -6.87
N ASN A 288 -17.78 -14.82 -7.89
CA ASN A 288 -17.35 -13.59 -8.56
C ASN A 288 -16.70 -12.60 -7.58
N HIS A 289 -15.36 -12.58 -7.55
CA HIS A 289 -14.61 -11.85 -6.54
C HIS A 289 -14.53 -10.38 -6.94
N GLN A 290 -15.54 -9.61 -6.53
CA GLN A 290 -15.65 -8.20 -6.85
C GLN A 290 -14.39 -7.39 -6.51
N ILE A 291 -13.67 -7.76 -5.45
CA ILE A 291 -12.37 -7.17 -5.09
C ILE A 291 -11.32 -7.46 -6.16
N LYS A 292 -11.18 -8.74 -6.55
CA LYS A 292 -10.24 -9.16 -7.59
C LYS A 292 -10.57 -8.55 -8.94
N ASP A 293 -11.85 -8.52 -9.32
CA ASP A 293 -12.30 -7.93 -10.58
C ASP A 293 -11.99 -6.43 -10.63
N ALA A 294 -12.23 -5.71 -9.54
CA ALA A 294 -11.95 -4.28 -9.51
C ALA A 294 -10.45 -4.00 -9.45
N PHE A 295 -9.68 -4.80 -8.71
CA PHE A 295 -8.22 -4.72 -8.71
C PHE A 295 -7.65 -5.04 -10.10
N ASN A 296 -8.13 -6.09 -10.76
CA ASN A 296 -7.75 -6.42 -12.13
C ASN A 296 -8.14 -5.30 -13.11
N THR A 297 -9.29 -4.66 -12.93
CA THR A 297 -9.70 -3.51 -13.76
C THR A 297 -8.74 -2.33 -13.58
N PHE A 298 -8.35 -2.05 -12.33
CA PHE A 298 -7.35 -1.03 -12.02
C PHE A 298 -5.98 -1.38 -12.64
N MET A 299 -5.55 -2.64 -12.50
CA MET A 299 -4.34 -3.16 -13.12
C MET A 299 -4.37 -3.06 -14.63
N GLU A 300 -5.46 -3.43 -15.28
CA GLU A 300 -5.63 -3.31 -16.73
C GLU A 300 -5.65 -1.87 -17.22
N ALA A 301 -5.98 -0.91 -16.35
CA ALA A 301 -5.88 0.51 -16.68
C ALA A 301 -4.45 1.03 -16.54
N LEU A 302 -3.72 0.58 -15.51
CA LEU A 302 -2.37 1.04 -15.19
C LEU A 302 -1.28 0.32 -16.02
N ASP A 303 -1.35 -1.01 -16.15
CA ASP A 303 -0.45 -1.91 -16.87
C ASP A 303 -1.18 -2.45 -18.12
N ASN A 304 -1.35 -1.56 -19.09
CA ASN A 304 -2.18 -1.80 -20.27
C ASN A 304 -1.37 -2.15 -21.54
N GLY A 305 -0.04 -2.12 -21.46
CA GLY A 305 0.88 -2.35 -22.59
C GLY A 305 0.92 -1.23 -23.63
N ARG A 306 0.24 -0.09 -23.40
CA ARG A 306 0.33 1.08 -24.29
C ARG A 306 1.55 1.92 -23.93
N GLY A 307 2.02 2.70 -24.89
CA GLY A 307 3.23 3.52 -24.69
C GLY A 307 4.54 2.74 -24.68
N GLY A 308 4.53 1.47 -25.14
CA GLY A 308 5.73 0.64 -25.32
C GLY A 308 5.85 -0.55 -24.37
N GLY A 309 4.97 -0.65 -23.36
CA GLY A 309 5.00 -1.71 -22.35
C GLY A 309 4.43 -3.06 -22.79
N THR A 310 4.62 -4.07 -21.94
CA THR A 310 4.05 -5.40 -22.13
C THR A 310 2.86 -5.56 -21.19
N LYS A 311 1.65 -5.59 -21.76
CA LYS A 311 0.41 -5.70 -20.99
C LYS A 311 0.45 -6.84 -19.96
N GLY A 312 0.20 -6.50 -18.70
CA GLY A 312 0.06 -7.45 -17.60
C GLY A 312 1.37 -8.10 -17.19
N ASP A 313 2.52 -7.48 -17.49
CA ASP A 313 3.82 -7.96 -17.03
C ASP A 313 4.12 -7.58 -15.57
N GLY A 314 3.27 -6.72 -14.99
CA GLY A 314 3.36 -6.28 -13.61
C GLY A 314 4.30 -5.13 -13.34
N PHE A 315 4.93 -4.61 -14.39
CA PHE A 315 5.90 -3.55 -14.31
C PHE A 315 5.33 -2.32 -15.01
N ILE A 316 5.16 -1.23 -14.26
CA ILE A 316 4.59 -0.01 -14.79
C ILE A 316 5.67 0.77 -15.54
N GLU A 317 5.56 0.79 -16.86
CA GLU A 317 6.43 1.59 -17.70
C GLU A 317 5.95 3.05 -17.79
N ARG A 318 6.88 3.95 -18.13
CA ARG A 318 6.60 5.39 -18.25
C ARG A 318 5.39 5.65 -19.16
N GLY A 319 5.37 5.03 -20.33
CA GLY A 319 4.30 5.23 -21.32
C GLY A 319 2.94 4.69 -20.87
N GLU A 320 2.93 3.68 -20.00
CA GLU A 320 1.70 3.14 -19.43
C GLU A 320 1.13 4.09 -18.37
N LEU A 321 2.00 4.67 -17.54
CA LEU A 321 1.61 5.68 -16.55
C LEU A 321 1.12 6.97 -17.23
N GLU A 322 1.83 7.46 -18.26
CA GLU A 322 1.38 8.60 -19.09
C GLU A 322 -0.01 8.34 -19.67
N TYR A 323 -0.24 7.14 -20.20
CA TYR A 323 -1.54 6.73 -20.71
C TYR A 323 -2.60 6.68 -19.61
N TYR A 324 -2.29 6.08 -18.45
CA TYR A 324 -3.22 6.01 -17.33
C TYR A 324 -3.67 7.40 -16.88
N LEU A 325 -2.73 8.32 -16.62
CA LEU A 325 -3.06 9.69 -16.19
C LEU A 325 -3.82 10.48 -17.25
N SER A 326 -3.54 10.24 -18.53
CA SER A 326 -4.28 10.86 -19.64
C SER A 326 -5.75 10.39 -19.73
N ASN A 327 -6.08 9.26 -19.11
CA ASN A 327 -7.39 8.62 -19.20
C ASN A 327 -8.12 8.49 -17.85
N LEU A 328 -7.60 9.13 -16.78
CA LEU A 328 -8.33 9.28 -15.51
C LEU A 328 -9.69 9.91 -15.78
#